data_AF-N9PD47-F1
#
_entry.id   AF-N9PD47-F1
#
_cell.length_a   1.000
_cell.length_b   1.000
_cell.length_c   1.000
_cell.angle_alpha   90.00
_cell.angle_beta   90.00
_cell.angle_gamma   90.00
#
_symmetry.space_group_name_H-M   'P 1'
#
loop_
_entity.id
_entity.type
_entity.pdbx_description
1 polymer ?
#
loop_
_entity_poly.entity_id
_entity_poly.type
_entity_poly.pdbx_seq_one_letter_code
_entity_poly.pdbx_strand_id
1 'polypeptide(L)'
;MHMLLSNLESVPGHTIRQQIDVVYGSTVRSKHVGRDLLAGLKNIVGGELTAYTELLEESRQEAMNRMIEKARTMGNASQLRN
;
A
#
# COMPACT_ATOMS: atom_id res chain seq x y z
N MET A 1 14.89 7.32 -7.81
CA MET A 1 13.89 6.94 -8.84
C MET A 1 12.51 6.96 -8.22
N HIS A 2 11.57 7.72 -8.79
CA HIS A 2 10.18 7.83 -8.33
C HIS A 2 9.30 6.89 -9.19
N MET A 3 8.45 6.07 -8.55
CA MET A 3 7.46 5.23 -9.24
C MET A 3 6.11 5.96 -9.27
N LEU A 4 5.50 6.08 -10.45
CA LEU A 4 4.16 6.62 -10.61
C LEU A 4 3.13 5.55 -10.25
N LEU A 5 2.16 5.91 -9.42
CA LEU A 5 1.05 5.04 -9.02
C LEU A 5 -0.25 5.70 -9.47
N SER A 6 -1.13 4.90 -10.07
CA SER A 6 -2.41 5.35 -10.57
C SER A 6 -3.43 4.24 -10.40
N ASN A 7 -4.68 4.61 -10.15
CA ASN A 7 -5.84 3.72 -10.21
C ASN A 7 -6.55 3.77 -11.59
N LEU A 8 -6.00 4.54 -12.53
CA LEU A 8 -6.45 4.59 -13.92
C LEU A 8 -5.78 3.50 -14.76
N GLU A 9 -6.42 3.07 -15.84
CA GLU A 9 -5.84 2.12 -16.79
C GLU A 9 -4.65 2.68 -17.60
N SER A 10 -4.49 4.01 -17.65
CA SER A 10 -3.40 4.69 -18.35
C SER A 10 -2.94 5.96 -17.61
N VAL A 11 -1.74 6.46 -17.93
CA VAL A 11 -1.19 7.69 -17.35
C VAL A 11 -1.10 8.75 -18.45
N PRO A 12 -1.76 9.92 -18.31
CA PRO A 12 -1.72 10.99 -19.31
C PRO A 12 -0.29 11.39 -19.67
N GLY A 13 0.01 11.50 -20.96
CA GLY A 13 1.36 11.82 -21.45
C GLY A 13 2.35 10.64 -21.47
N HIS A 14 1.91 9.43 -21.10
CA HIS A 14 2.73 8.23 -21.15
C HIS A 14 2.09 7.14 -22.03
N THR A 15 2.92 6.39 -22.75
CA THR A 15 2.51 5.22 -23.54
C THR A 15 3.03 3.94 -22.88
N ILE A 16 2.14 2.99 -22.61
CA ILE A 16 2.51 1.67 -22.07
C ILE A 16 3.25 0.89 -23.17
N ARG A 17 4.54 0.58 -22.96
CA ARG A 17 5.35 -0.21 -23.92
C ARG A 17 5.30 -1.71 -23.66
N GLN A 18 5.05 -2.09 -22.41
CA GLN A 18 5.02 -3.48 -21.99
C GLN A 18 4.12 -3.63 -20.75
N GLN A 19 3.33 -4.70 -20.73
CA GLN A 19 2.65 -5.20 -19.54
C GLN A 19 3.44 -6.40 -19.01
N ILE A 20 3.67 -6.46 -17.70
CA ILE A 20 4.51 -7.51 -17.09
C ILE A 20 3.61 -8.56 -16.42
N ASP A 21 2.95 -8.21 -15.32
CA ASP A 21 1.98 -9.05 -14.62
C ASP A 21 1.23 -8.22 -13.55
N VAL A 22 0.23 -8.83 -12.90
CA VAL A 22 -0.47 -8.26 -11.75
C VAL A 22 0.41 -8.30 -10.49
N VAL A 23 0.43 -7.20 -9.75
CA VAL A 23 1.08 -7.09 -8.45
C VAL A 23 0.08 -6.71 -7.36
N TYR A 24 0.33 -7.17 -6.15
CA TYR A 24 -0.45 -6.84 -4.97
C TYR A 24 0.46 -6.84 -3.74
N GLY A 25 0.07 -6.08 -2.72
CA GLY A 25 0.70 -6.08 -1.41
C GLY A 25 -0.36 -6.23 -0.34
N SER A 26 -0.01 -6.93 0.75
CA SER A 26 -0.91 -7.17 1.88
C SER A 26 -0.13 -7.05 3.19
N THR A 27 -0.85 -6.65 4.24
CA THR A 27 -0.33 -6.66 5.61
C THR A 27 -1.45 -7.08 6.56
N VAL A 28 -1.06 -7.61 7.72
CA VAL A 28 -1.99 -8.02 8.78
C VAL A 28 -1.49 -7.42 10.08
N ARG A 29 -2.41 -6.81 10.85
CA ARG A 29 -2.12 -6.27 12.18
C ARG A 29 -2.58 -7.27 13.24
N SER A 30 -1.78 -7.41 14.31
CA SER A 30 -2.05 -8.41 15.34
C SER A 30 -3.14 -7.95 16.33
N LYS A 31 -3.68 -8.91 17.09
CA LYS A 31 -4.64 -8.62 18.17
C LYS A 31 -4.06 -7.68 19.24
N HIS A 32 -2.75 -7.70 19.46
CA HIS A 32 -2.08 -6.83 20.44
C HIS A 32 -2.10 -5.38 20.00
N VAL A 33 -1.77 -5.10 18.74
CA VAL A 33 -1.89 -3.77 18.15
C VAL A 33 -3.32 -3.27 18.27
N GLY A 34 -4.31 -4.09 17.90
CA GLY A 34 -5.73 -3.73 18.09
C GLY A 34 -6.13 -3.46 19.55
N ARG A 35 -5.61 -4.23 20.51
CA ARG A 35 -5.86 -4.04 21.95
C ARG A 35 -5.27 -2.71 22.44
N ASP A 36 -4.09 -2.36 21.99
CA ASP A 36 -3.42 -1.11 22.37
C ASP A 36 -4.18 0.10 21.80
N LEU A 37 -4.67 0.01 20.56
CA LEU A 37 -5.54 1.04 19.96
C LEU A 37 -6.83 1.20 20.76
N LEU A 38 -7.50 0.09 21.09
CA LEU A 38 -8.71 0.12 21.93
C LEU A 38 -8.46 0.72 23.31
N ALA A 39 -7.28 0.52 23.89
CA ALA A 39 -6.90 1.16 25.16
C ALA A 39 -6.76 2.68 25.01
N GLY A 40 -6.22 3.17 23.89
CA GLY A 40 -6.10 4.60 23.57
C GLY A 40 -7.42 5.31 23.23
N LEU A 41 -8.44 4.55 22.81
CA LEU A 41 -9.74 5.09 22.36
C LEU A 41 -10.77 5.29 23.48
N LYS A 42 -10.45 4.89 24.73
CA LYS A 42 -11.40 4.92 25.86
C LYS A 42 -11.99 6.30 26.18
N ASN A 43 -11.42 7.39 25.66
CA ASN A 43 -11.84 8.76 25.93
C ASN A 43 -12.49 9.50 24.73
N ILE A 44 -12.63 8.86 23.55
CA ILE A 44 -13.20 9.51 22.35
C ILE A 44 -14.65 9.06 22.17
N VAL A 45 -15.58 9.78 22.79
CA VAL A 45 -17.02 9.57 22.61
C VAL A 45 -17.52 10.56 21.54
N GLY A 46 -17.73 10.06 20.31
CA GLY A 46 -18.54 10.75 19.29
C GLY A 46 -17.82 11.28 18.03
N GLY A 47 -16.54 10.97 17.79
CA GLY A 47 -15.77 11.39 16.61
C GLY A 47 -15.13 10.25 15.81
N GLU A 48 -14.24 10.59 14.87
CA GLU A 48 -13.38 9.61 14.18
C GLU A 48 -12.45 8.91 15.18
N LEU A 49 -12.33 7.59 15.08
CA LEU A 49 -11.47 6.81 15.97
C LEU A 49 -10.02 7.00 15.52
N THR A 50 -9.38 8.10 15.92
CA THR A 50 -8.04 8.53 15.47
C THR A 50 -7.03 7.39 15.43
N ALA A 51 -6.96 6.59 16.50
CA ALA A 51 -6.04 5.45 16.57
C ALA A 51 -6.35 4.35 15.52
N TYR A 52 -7.62 4.07 15.21
CA TYR A 52 -7.97 3.15 14.13
C TYR A 52 -7.65 3.74 12.76
N THR A 53 -7.88 5.03 12.56
CA THR A 53 -7.51 5.72 11.31
C THR A 53 -6.00 5.65 11.09
N GLU A 54 -5.20 5.94 12.12
CA GLU A 54 -3.74 5.82 12.08
C GLU A 54 -3.31 4.39 11.74
N LEU A 55 -3.90 3.38 12.40
CA LEU A 55 -3.59 1.98 12.11
C LEU A 55 -3.93 1.61 10.65
N LEU A 56 -5.08 2.06 10.16
CA LEU A 56 -5.52 1.78 8.80
C LEU A 56 -4.55 2.40 7.79
N GLU A 57 -4.14 3.64 8.04
CA GLU A 57 -3.20 4.36 7.18
C GLU A 57 -1.82 3.71 7.17
N GLU A 58 -1.28 3.33 8.33
CA GLU A 58 -0.04 2.58 8.42
C GLU A 58 -0.11 1.24 7.69
N SER A 59 -1.24 0.54 7.83
CA SER A 59 -1.46 -0.75 7.16
C SER A 59 -1.52 -0.58 5.65
N ARG A 60 -2.21 0.46 5.17
CA ARG A 60 -2.29 0.82 3.75
C ARG A 60 -0.92 1.16 3.20
N GLN A 61 -0.13 1.96 3.92
CA GLN A 61 1.22 2.34 3.50
C GLN A 61 2.15 1.13 3.39
N GLU A 62 2.08 0.19 4.34
CA GLU A 62 2.89 -1.02 4.28
C GLU A 62 2.49 -1.92 3.11
N ALA A 63 1.19 -2.15 2.90
CA ALA A 63 0.70 -2.90 1.76
C ALA A 63 1.13 -2.27 0.43
N MET A 64 1.04 -0.94 0.32
CA MET A 64 1.48 -0.19 -0.85
C MET A 64 2.99 -0.34 -1.08
N ASN A 65 3.80 -0.24 -0.04
CA ASN A 65 5.26 -0.41 -0.15
C ASN A 65 5.64 -1.81 -0.64
N ARG A 66 4.99 -2.86 -0.12
CA ARG A 66 5.19 -4.25 -0.57
C ARG A 66 4.81 -4.44 -2.05
N MET A 67 3.70 -3.83 -2.48
CA MET A 67 3.27 -3.86 -3.88
C MET A 67 4.29 -3.17 -4.80
N ILE A 68 4.78 -1.99 -4.40
CA ILE A 68 5.81 -1.22 -5.13
C ILE A 68 7.10 -2.02 -5.26
N GLU A 69 7.54 -2.67 -4.18
CA GLU A 69 8.76 -3.47 -4.17
C GLU A 69 8.64 -4.66 -5.14
N LYS A 70 7.51 -5.36 -5.12
CA LYS A 70 7.22 -6.43 -6.08
C LYS A 70 7.23 -5.91 -7.53
N ALA A 71 6.59 -4.77 -7.79
CA ALA A 71 6.60 -4.13 -9.11
C ALA A 71 8.01 -3.77 -9.59
N ARG A 72 8.87 -3.26 -8.70
CA ARG A 72 10.28 -2.95 -9.03
C ARG A 72 11.07 -4.21 -9.38
N THR A 73 10.96 -5.26 -8.57
CA THR A 73 11.66 -6.52 -8.82
C THR A 73 11.25 -7.13 -10.16
N MET A 74 9.95 -7.14 -10.48
CA MET A 74 9.44 -7.66 -11.74
C MET A 74 9.85 -6.80 -12.94
N GLY A 75 9.81 -5.46 -12.81
CA GLY A 75 10.26 -4.52 -13.84
C GLY A 75 11.74 -4.65 -14.18
N ASN A 76 12.59 -4.85 -13.17
CA ASN A 76 14.02 -5.08 -13.38
C ASN A 76 14.27 -6.44 -14.05
N ALA A 77 13.57 -7.49 -13.61
CA ALA A 77 13.69 -8.82 -14.21
C ALA A 77 13.21 -8.85 -15.68
N SER A 78 12.15 -8.12 -16.03
CA SER A 78 11.65 -8.05 -17.41
C SER A 78 12.61 -7.32 -18.36
N GLN A 79 13.35 -6.32 -17.88
CA GLN A 79 14.34 -5.59 -18.70
C GLN A 79 15.54 -6.45 -19.11
N LEU A 80 15.88 -7.50 -18.36
CA LEU A 80 17.02 -8.38 -18.64
C LEU A 80 16.70 -9.46 -19.69
N ARG A 81 15.43 -9.62 -20.09
CA ARG A 81 14.98 -10.70 -20.99
C ARG A 81 14.79 -10.25 -22.44
N ASN A 82 15.09 -8.99 -22.75
CA ASN A 82 14.93 -8.37 -24.07
C ASN A 82 16.26 -7.86 -24.62
#